data_AF-A0A815UJK5-F1
#
_entry.id   AF-A0A815UJK5-F1
#
_cell.length_a   1.000
_cell.length_b   1.000
_cell.length_c   1.000
_cell.angle_alpha   90.00
_cell.angle_beta   90.00
_cell.angle_gamma   90.00
#
_symmetry.space_group_name_H-M   'P 1'
#
loop_
_entity.id
_entity.type
_entity.pdbx_description
1 polymer ?
#
loop_
_entity_poly.entity_id
_entity_poly.type
_entity_poly.pdbx_seq_one_letter_code
_entity_poly.pdbx_strand_id
1 'polypeptide(L)'
;VGKQRPLGLLNNQKPKFHRRRHVATPNIVRRIASYIRKENPPTISLMAARCHIDVGTTFRIIRDVIHAKCRKKRPVHRLYPAVIEKRRPRAWRIYRRLAN
;
A
#
# COMPACT_ATOMS: atom_id res chain seq x y z
N VAL A 1 49.83 -6.64 42.62
CA VAL A 1 50.33 -6.28 41.26
C VAL A 1 49.49 -7.00 40.22
N GLY A 2 48.42 -6.36 39.71
CA GLY A 2 47.57 -6.91 38.65
C GLY A 2 47.79 -6.12 37.37
N LYS A 3 48.45 -6.73 36.38
CA LYS A 3 48.75 -6.12 35.08
C LYS A 3 47.47 -5.94 34.27
N GLN A 4 47.04 -4.71 34.05
CA GLN A 4 45.99 -4.39 33.06
C GLN A 4 46.60 -4.47 31.66
N ARG A 5 45.97 -5.21 30.74
CA ARG A 5 46.31 -5.20 29.31
C ARG A 5 45.45 -4.14 28.61
N PRO A 6 46.01 -3.21 27.84
CA PRO A 6 45.22 -2.36 26.95
C PRO A 6 44.96 -3.13 25.66
N LEU A 7 43.74 -3.64 25.47
CA LEU A 7 43.33 -4.23 24.20
C LEU A 7 42.42 -3.25 23.46
N GLY A 8 43.05 -2.50 22.55
CA GLY A 8 42.51 -2.16 21.24
C GLY A 8 41.26 -1.29 21.21
N LEU A 9 41.48 0.01 20.97
CA LEU A 9 40.54 0.89 20.27
C LEU A 9 40.21 0.29 18.89
N LEU A 10 39.19 -0.59 18.82
CA LEU A 10 38.60 -0.99 17.55
C LEU A 10 37.49 0.02 17.21
N ASN A 11 37.80 0.83 16.20
CA ASN A 11 36.93 1.82 15.58
C ASN A 11 35.48 1.31 15.42
N ASN A 12 34.56 1.91 16.17
CA ASN A 12 33.11 1.75 16.05
C ASN A 12 32.55 2.41 14.77
N GLN A 13 33.19 2.23 13.62
CA GLN A 13 32.60 2.65 12.35
C GLN A 13 31.60 1.59 11.90
N LYS A 14 30.35 1.76 12.35
CA LYS A 14 29.20 1.00 11.83
C LYS A 14 29.22 1.07 10.29
N PRO A 15 29.09 -0.06 9.58
CA PRO A 15 29.12 -0.04 8.13
C PRO A 15 27.93 0.78 7.60
N LYS A 16 28.22 1.91 6.95
CA LYS A 16 27.23 2.74 6.25
C LYS A 16 26.82 2.04 4.95
N PHE A 17 25.90 1.08 5.03
CA PHE A 17 25.31 0.47 3.84
C PHE A 17 24.27 1.41 3.22
N HIS A 18 24.71 2.38 2.41
CA HIS A 18 23.82 3.10 1.49
C HIS A 18 23.58 2.30 0.22
N ARG A 19 23.10 1.06 0.34
CA ARG A 19 22.53 0.38 -0.83
C ARG A 19 21.15 0.97 -1.07
N ARG A 20 21.04 1.92 -2.02
CA ARG A 20 19.76 2.24 -2.68
C ARG A 20 19.32 0.96 -3.41
N ARG A 21 18.69 0.03 -2.69
CA ARG A 21 18.05 -1.13 -3.31
C ARG A 21 17.04 -0.57 -4.30
N HIS A 22 17.18 -0.90 -5.58
CA HIS A 22 16.15 -0.57 -6.57
C HIS A 22 14.83 -1.12 -6.04
N VAL A 23 13.93 -0.20 -5.66
CA VAL A 23 12.74 -0.53 -4.87
C VAL A 23 11.79 -1.43 -5.67
N ALA A 24 11.85 -1.36 -7.00
CA ALA A 24 11.12 -2.24 -7.90
C ALA A 24 11.65 -2.15 -9.35
N THR A 25 11.27 -3.14 -10.17
CA THR A 25 11.47 -3.06 -11.63
C THR A 25 10.58 -1.98 -12.23
N PRO A 26 10.98 -1.32 -13.34
CA PRO A 26 10.18 -0.28 -14.00
C PRO A 26 8.75 -0.74 -14.36
N ASN A 27 8.59 -2.03 -14.67
CA ASN A 27 7.30 -2.61 -15.01
C ASN A 27 6.32 -2.61 -13.81
N ILE A 28 6.82 -2.96 -12.62
CA ILE A 28 6.05 -2.89 -11.38
C ILE A 28 5.63 -1.45 -11.08
N VAL A 29 6.55 -0.50 -11.22
CA VAL A 29 6.27 0.93 -10.99
C VAL A 29 5.16 1.41 -11.92
N ARG A 30 5.22 1.04 -13.21
CA ARG A 30 4.16 1.34 -14.19
C ARG A 30 2.80 0.73 -13.81
N ARG A 31 2.77 -0.53 -13.35
CA ARG A 31 1.53 -1.17 -12.87
C ARG A 31 0.95 -0.48 -11.65
N ILE A 32 1.79 -0.11 -10.69
CA ILE A 32 1.36 0.63 -9.49
C ILE A 32 0.81 2.00 -9.89
N ALA A 33 1.49 2.72 -10.78
CA ALA A 33 1.04 4.01 -11.27
C ALA A 33 -0.32 3.93 -11.99
N SER A 34 -0.56 2.88 -12.78
CA SER A 34 -1.85 2.70 -13.47
C SER A 34 -3.01 2.44 -12.50
N TYR A 35 -2.79 1.77 -11.37
CA TYR A 35 -3.81 1.61 -10.33
C TYR A 35 -4.15 2.93 -9.64
N ILE A 36 -3.17 3.79 -9.39
CA ILE A 36 -3.36 5.06 -8.68
C ILE A 36 -4.16 6.06 -9.53
N ARG A 37 -3.97 6.05 -10.85
CA ARG A 37 -4.67 6.96 -11.78
C ARG A 37 -6.15 6.62 -11.98
N LYS A 38 -6.63 5.48 -11.48
CA LYS A 38 -8.06 5.13 -11.54
C LYS A 38 -8.87 6.05 -10.63
N GLU A 39 -10.09 6.40 -11.04
CA GLU A 39 -11.02 7.21 -10.24
C GLU A 39 -11.22 6.64 -8.82
N ASN A 40 -11.30 5.31 -8.72
CA ASN A 40 -11.38 4.58 -7.47
C ASN A 40 -10.18 3.63 -7.31
N PRO A 41 -9.01 4.12 -6.83
CA PRO A 41 -7.81 3.30 -6.76
C PRO A 41 -7.97 2.19 -5.71
N PRO A 42 -7.45 0.97 -5.93
CA PRO A 42 -7.47 -0.08 -4.91
C PRO A 42 -6.67 0.28 -3.65
N THR A 43 -6.86 -0.48 -2.56
CA THR A 43 -6.03 -0.31 -1.35
C THR A 43 -4.59 -0.71 -1.62
N ILE A 44 -3.64 -0.16 -0.86
CA ILE A 44 -2.21 -0.49 -0.99
C ILE A 44 -2.00 -2.00 -0.81
N SER A 45 -2.69 -2.63 0.14
CA SER A 45 -2.65 -4.09 0.35
C SER A 45 -3.08 -4.87 -0.88
N LEU A 46 -4.14 -4.44 -1.57
CA LEU A 46 -4.63 -5.09 -2.77
C LEU A 46 -3.69 -4.87 -3.97
N MET A 47 -3.09 -3.69 -4.07
CA MET A 47 -2.07 -3.39 -5.08
C MET A 47 -0.83 -4.26 -4.89
N ALA A 48 -0.35 -4.37 -3.65
CA ALA A 48 0.77 -5.21 -3.26
C ALA A 48 0.52 -6.69 -3.63
N ALA A 49 -0.67 -7.20 -3.28
CA ALA A 49 -1.09 -8.57 -3.64
C ALA A 49 -1.11 -8.80 -5.15
N ARG A 50 -1.67 -7.87 -5.94
CA ARG A 50 -1.73 -7.98 -7.42
C ARG A 50 -0.38 -7.88 -8.10
N CYS A 51 0.56 -7.17 -7.49
CA CYS A 51 1.92 -7.02 -7.99
C CYS A 51 2.89 -8.09 -7.43
N HIS A 52 2.45 -8.95 -6.51
CA HIS A 52 3.26 -9.95 -5.81
C HIS A 52 4.45 -9.36 -5.05
N ILE A 53 4.22 -8.26 -4.33
CA ILE A 53 5.25 -7.52 -3.59
C ILE A 53 4.74 -7.22 -2.19
N ASP A 54 5.67 -7.02 -1.25
CA ASP A 54 5.34 -6.55 0.08
C ASP A 54 4.64 -5.16 0.08
N VAL A 55 3.79 -4.96 1.09
CA VAL A 55 3.02 -3.73 1.29
C VAL A 55 3.96 -2.55 1.56
N GLY A 56 5.02 -2.74 2.34
CA GLY A 56 6.01 -1.71 2.66
C GLY A 56 6.78 -1.25 1.42
N THR A 57 7.16 -2.19 0.56
CA THR A 57 7.80 -1.87 -0.73
C THR A 57 6.83 -1.11 -1.65
N THR A 58 5.58 -1.55 -1.74
CA THR A 58 4.53 -0.83 -2.49
C THR A 58 4.36 0.60 -1.98
N PHE A 59 4.31 0.79 -0.66
CA PHE A 59 4.22 2.12 -0.05
C PHE A 59 5.42 3.01 -0.39
N ARG A 60 6.64 2.46 -0.33
CA ARG A 60 7.86 3.19 -0.73
C ARG A 60 7.83 3.60 -2.19
N ILE A 61 7.36 2.74 -3.10
CA ILE A 61 7.21 3.11 -4.53
C ILE A 61 6.24 4.28 -4.67
N ILE A 62 5.09 4.22 -4.00
CA ILE A 62 4.07 5.27 -4.07
C ILE A 62 4.62 6.61 -3.58
N ARG A 63 5.34 6.61 -2.45
CA ARG A 63 5.84 7.81 -1.80
C ARG A 63 7.11 8.36 -2.45
N ASP A 64 8.09 7.50 -2.68
CA ASP A 64 9.47 7.88 -3.03
C ASP A 64 9.70 7.94 -4.56
N VAL A 65 8.88 7.23 -5.36
CA VAL A 65 9.04 7.17 -6.84
C VAL A 65 7.90 7.88 -7.56
N ILE A 66 6.64 7.62 -7.18
CA ILE A 66 5.47 8.20 -7.84
C ILE A 66 5.11 9.56 -7.23
N HIS A 67 5.58 9.85 -6.02
CA HIS A 67 5.27 11.07 -5.26
C HIS A 67 3.77 11.33 -5.09
N ALA A 68 2.98 10.26 -5.01
CA ALA A 68 1.53 10.36 -4.80
C ALA A 68 1.19 10.49 -3.31
N LYS A 69 0.24 11.37 -2.98
CA LYS A 69 -0.29 11.48 -1.62
C LYS A 69 -1.18 10.29 -1.30
N CYS A 70 -0.84 9.55 -0.24
CA CYS A 70 -1.71 8.48 0.26
C CYS A 70 -2.91 9.09 1.01
N ARG A 71 -4.11 8.97 0.44
CA ARG A 71 -5.36 9.31 1.15
C ARG A 71 -5.89 8.08 1.89
N LYS A 72 -6.27 8.25 3.15
CA LYS A 72 -6.99 7.21 3.89
C LYS A 72 -8.37 7.03 3.25
N LYS A 73 -8.66 5.83 2.76
CA LYS A 73 -10.03 5.48 2.35
C LYS A 73 -10.92 5.43 3.58
N ARG A 74 -12.13 6.00 3.47
CA ARG A 74 -13.16 5.82 4.51
C ARG A 74 -13.51 4.33 4.59
N PRO A 75 -13.80 3.82 5.79
CA PRO A 75 -14.34 2.46 5.92
C PRO A 75 -15.61 2.38 5.08
N VAL A 76 -15.65 1.43 4.14
CA VAL A 76 -16.88 1.14 3.41
C VAL A 76 -17.74 0.30 4.33
N HIS A 77 -18.98 0.72 4.58
CA HIS A 77 -19.94 -0.13 5.29
C HIS A 77 -20.09 -1.44 4.51
N ARG A 78 -19.67 -2.56 5.10
CA ARG A 78 -19.91 -3.87 4.50
C ARG A 78 -21.41 -4.10 4.50
N LEU A 79 -22.01 -4.16 3.31
CA LEU A 79 -23.38 -4.63 3.17
C LEU A 79 -23.36 -6.13 3.34
N TYR A 80 -23.84 -6.60 4.49
CA TYR A 80 -24.06 -8.02 4.70
C TYR A 80 -25.09 -8.55 3.69
N PRO A 81 -24.99 -9.82 3.27
CA PRO A 81 -25.94 -10.42 2.32
C PRO A 81 -27.41 -10.18 2.71
N ALA A 82 -27.75 -10.35 3.99
CA ALA A 82 -29.10 -10.06 4.50
C ALA A 82 -29.53 -8.58 4.33
N VAL A 83 -28.59 -7.64 4.38
CA VAL A 83 -28.85 -6.21 4.14
C VAL A 83 -29.03 -5.94 2.64
N ILE A 84 -28.33 -6.67 1.78
CA ILE A 84 -28.49 -6.59 0.31
C ILE A 84 -29.88 -7.10 -0.09
N GLU A 85 -30.30 -8.25 0.44
CA GLU A 85 -31.64 -8.82 0.19
C GLU A 85 -32.75 -7.88 0.63
N LYS A 86 -32.65 -7.28 1.83
CA LYS A 86 -33.62 -6.29 2.31
C LYS A 86 -33.66 -5.01 1.47
N ARG A 87 -32.54 -4.62 0.84
CA ARG A 87 -32.45 -3.42 -0.01
C ARG A 87 -32.95 -3.65 -1.43
N ARG A 88 -32.83 -4.88 -1.96
CA ARG A 88 -33.23 -5.26 -3.33
C ARG A 88 -34.69 -4.88 -3.68
N PRO A 89 -35.73 -5.21 -2.86
CA PRO A 89 -37.11 -4.83 -3.17
C PRO A 89 -37.38 -3.33 -2.99
N ARG A 90 -36.61 -2.65 -2.13
CA ARG A 90 -36.74 -1.18 -1.92
C ARG A 90 -36.14 -0.39 -3.08
N ALA A 91 -35.04 -0.88 -3.66
CA ALA A 91 -34.42 -0.30 -4.85
C ALA A 91 -35.30 -0.46 -6.11
N TRP A 92 -36.05 -1.56 -6.21
CA TRP A 92 -36.98 -1.79 -7.33
C TRP A 92 -38.03 -0.67 -7.48
N ARG A 93 -38.54 -0.13 -6.36
CA ARG A 93 -39.44 1.04 -6.39
C ARG A 93 -38.80 2.28 -6.98
N ILE A 94 -37.49 2.48 -6.79
CA ILE A 94 -36.75 3.63 -7.32
C ILE A 94 -36.57 3.50 -8.83
N TYR A 95 -36.15 2.32 -9.31
CA TYR A 95 -36.00 2.07 -10.75
C TYR A 95 -37.31 2.17 -11.52
N ARG A 96 -38.42 1.70 -10.96
CA ARG A 96 -39.75 1.85 -11.57
C ARG A 96 -40.18 3.31 -11.70
N ARG A 97 -39.76 4.17 -10.77
CA ARG A 97 -40.09 5.60 -10.76
C ARG A 97 -39.25 6.43 -11.73
N LEU A 98 -38.07 5.93 -12.12
CA LEU A 98 -37.19 6.54 -13.12
C LEU A 98 -37.48 6.05 -14.55
N ALA A 99 -38.18 4.92 -14.69
CA ALA A 99 -38.54 4.32 -15.97
C ALA A 99 -39.89 4.81 -16.52
N ASN A 100 -40.66 5.54 -15.71
CA ASN A 100 -41.87 6.27 -16.09
C ASN A 100 -41.56 7.77 -16.10
#